data_AF-A0A5S5DU13-F1
#
_entry.id   AF-A0A5S5DU13-F1
#
_cell.length_a   1.000
_cell.length_b   1.000
_cell.length_c   1.000
_cell.angle_alpha   90.00
_cell.angle_beta   90.00
_cell.angle_gamma   90.00
#
_symmetry.space_group_name_H-M   'P 1'
#
loop_
_entity.id
_entity.type
_entity.pdbx_description
1 polymer ?
#
loop_
_entity_poly.entity_id
_entity_poly.type
_entity_poly.pdbx_seq_one_letter_code
_entity_poly.pdbx_strand_id
1 'polypeptide(L)'
;MKLTIPYFLMFVYLKLNVYICNTLLIITIVNSGGIILRLKEVLEHYNLTSSTFADTIDVQRSSISHLLSGRNKPSLDFVMKVVNKFPDVDLYWLLYDEGSFPKKKEERKKVEETITEEISKETKIETPTLFSENTITEPEVRKISNTRFSANDKKLLKVVLLYDDGSFEEYNK
;
A
#
# COMPACT_ATOMS: atom_id res chain seq x y z
N MET A 1 -39.61 45.80 10.95
CA MET A 1 -38.64 45.89 9.84
C MET A 1 -38.42 44.47 9.33
N LYS A 2 -39.05 44.08 8.21
CA LYS A 2 -38.92 42.71 7.65
C LYS A 2 -37.68 42.65 6.77
N LEU A 3 -36.74 41.78 7.13
CA LEU A 3 -35.51 41.58 6.38
C LEU A 3 -35.81 40.64 5.20
N THR A 4 -36.05 41.19 4.03
CA THR A 4 -36.24 40.42 2.80
C THR A 4 -34.88 40.04 2.25
N ILE A 5 -34.50 38.77 2.37
CA ILE A 5 -33.28 38.26 1.75
C ILE A 5 -33.54 38.20 0.23
N PRO A 6 -32.72 38.86 -0.61
CA PRO A 6 -32.96 38.85 -2.04
C PRO A 6 -32.80 37.42 -2.57
N TYR A 7 -33.68 37.02 -3.49
CA TYR A 7 -33.69 35.68 -4.11
C TYR A 7 -32.32 35.26 -4.66
N PHE A 8 -31.48 36.23 -5.05
CA PHE A 8 -30.10 35.99 -5.45
C PHE A 8 -29.23 35.38 -4.33
N LEU A 9 -29.32 35.90 -3.09
CA LEU A 9 -28.61 35.33 -1.94
C LEU A 9 -29.13 33.93 -1.61
N MET A 10 -30.44 33.70 -1.74
CA MET A 10 -31.04 32.38 -1.52
C MET A 10 -30.54 31.37 -2.56
N PHE A 11 -30.44 31.77 -3.84
CA PHE A 11 -29.98 30.91 -4.92
C PHE A 11 -28.49 30.59 -4.82
N VAL A 12 -27.65 31.57 -4.43
CA VAL A 12 -26.23 31.35 -4.14
C VAL A 12 -26.07 30.39 -2.95
N TYR A 13 -26.86 30.57 -1.89
CA TYR A 13 -26.84 29.68 -0.72
C TYR A 13 -27.24 28.24 -1.07
N LEU A 14 -28.27 28.05 -1.89
CA LEU A 14 -28.69 26.74 -2.37
C LEU A 14 -27.61 26.07 -3.24
N LYS A 15 -27.01 26.79 -4.20
CA LYS A 15 -25.91 26.23 -5.00
C LYS A 15 -24.67 25.91 -4.18
N LEU A 16 -24.31 26.76 -3.23
CA LEU A 16 -23.16 26.54 -2.36
C LEU A 16 -23.41 25.33 -1.45
N ASN A 17 -24.60 25.15 -0.90
CA ASN A 17 -24.95 23.95 -0.11
C ASN A 17 -24.95 22.67 -0.96
N VAL A 18 -25.49 22.70 -2.18
CA VAL A 18 -25.44 21.54 -3.09
C VAL A 18 -24.00 21.19 -3.47
N TYR A 19 -23.15 22.17 -3.75
CA TYR A 19 -21.73 21.95 -4.05
C TYR A 19 -20.95 21.42 -2.85
N ILE A 20 -21.17 22.00 -1.67
CA ILE A 20 -20.58 21.54 -0.40
C ILE A 20 -21.04 20.11 -0.10
N CYS A 21 -22.32 19.80 -0.29
CA CYS A 21 -22.88 18.46 -0.08
C CYS A 21 -22.28 17.44 -1.06
N ASN A 22 -22.20 17.76 -2.36
CA ASN A 22 -21.55 16.88 -3.33
C ASN A 22 -20.05 16.69 -3.05
N THR A 23 -19.34 17.74 -2.64
CA THR A 23 -17.91 17.66 -2.30
C THR A 23 -17.69 16.84 -1.02
N LEU A 24 -18.50 17.04 0.03
CA LEU A 24 -18.47 16.25 1.27
C LEU A 24 -18.90 14.80 1.07
N LEU A 25 -19.86 14.55 0.18
CA LEU A 25 -20.29 13.21 -0.22
C LEU A 25 -19.14 12.47 -0.92
N ILE A 26 -18.44 13.12 -1.86
CA ILE A 26 -17.27 12.55 -2.53
C ILE A 26 -16.13 12.27 -1.53
N ILE A 27 -15.86 13.18 -0.59
CA ILE A 27 -14.83 12.98 0.46
C ILE A 27 -15.20 11.81 1.38
N THR A 28 -16.49 11.61 1.65
CA THR A 28 -17.01 10.52 2.49
C THR A 28 -17.09 9.18 1.75
N ILE A 29 -17.23 9.18 0.43
CA ILE A 29 -17.23 7.96 -0.42
C ILE A 29 -15.80 7.51 -0.74
N VAL A 30 -14.88 8.44 -1.02
CA VAL A 30 -13.42 8.19 -1.15
C VAL A 30 -12.78 7.90 0.23
N ASN A 31 -13.58 7.96 1.30
CA ASN A 31 -13.16 7.66 2.66
C ASN A 31 -12.68 6.21 2.77
N SER A 32 -11.65 6.00 3.57
CA SER A 32 -10.98 4.72 3.82
C SER A 32 -11.94 3.56 4.12
N GLY A 33 -13.17 3.84 4.57
CA GLY A 33 -14.22 2.85 4.80
C GLY A 33 -14.55 1.97 3.59
N GLY A 34 -14.64 2.55 2.38
CA GLY A 34 -15.01 1.79 1.18
C GLY A 34 -13.96 0.75 0.79
N ILE A 35 -12.68 1.13 0.84
CA ILE A 35 -11.58 0.19 0.55
C ILE A 35 -11.44 -0.90 1.63
N ILE A 36 -11.76 -0.59 2.89
CA ILE A 36 -11.76 -1.59 3.96
C ILE A 36 -12.84 -2.65 3.74
N LEU A 37 -14.04 -2.27 3.29
CA LEU A 37 -15.11 -3.24 2.98
C LEU A 37 -14.67 -4.18 1.85
N ARG A 38 -14.14 -3.63 0.77
CA ARG A 38 -13.62 -4.41 -0.36
C ARG A 38 -12.45 -5.31 0.03
N LEU A 39 -11.55 -4.85 0.91
CA LEU A 39 -10.50 -5.70 1.47
C LEU A 39 -11.10 -6.87 2.27
N LYS A 40 -12.16 -6.65 3.05
CA LYS A 40 -12.84 -7.75 3.76
C LYS A 40 -13.43 -8.76 2.79
N GLU A 41 -14.02 -8.32 1.68
CA GLU A 41 -14.50 -9.21 0.61
C GLU A 41 -13.37 -10.03 0.01
N VAL A 42 -12.19 -9.43 -0.21
CA VAL A 42 -11.00 -10.17 -0.66
C VAL A 42 -10.56 -11.22 0.37
N LEU A 43 -10.50 -10.86 1.66
CA LEU A 43 -10.16 -11.80 2.73
C LEU A 43 -11.13 -12.99 2.78
N GLU A 44 -12.43 -12.71 2.67
CA GLU A 44 -13.47 -13.74 2.68
C GLU A 44 -13.37 -14.64 1.43
N HIS A 45 -13.22 -14.05 0.25
CA HIS A 45 -13.11 -14.79 -1.01
C HIS A 45 -11.95 -15.80 -1.02
N TYR A 46 -10.79 -15.39 -0.50
CA TYR A 46 -9.62 -16.27 -0.40
C TYR A 46 -9.54 -17.07 0.91
N ASN A 47 -10.56 -16.98 1.79
CA ASN A 47 -10.60 -17.60 3.12
C ASN A 47 -9.36 -17.28 3.99
N LEU A 48 -8.90 -16.04 3.96
CA LEU A 48 -7.71 -15.57 4.66
C LEU A 48 -8.06 -14.88 5.98
N THR A 49 -7.29 -15.18 7.03
CA THR A 49 -7.28 -14.37 8.25
C THR A 49 -6.48 -13.08 8.03
N SER A 50 -6.73 -12.05 8.84
CA SER A 50 -5.93 -10.80 8.79
C SER A 50 -4.43 -11.03 8.93
N SER A 51 -4.02 -12.02 9.73
CA SER A 51 -2.62 -12.39 9.91
C SER A 51 -2.04 -13.02 8.64
N THR A 52 -2.73 -14.01 8.07
CA THR A 52 -2.30 -14.68 6.84
C THR A 52 -2.28 -13.73 5.65
N PHE A 53 -3.24 -12.82 5.57
CA PHE A 53 -3.27 -11.77 4.56
C PHE A 53 -2.05 -10.86 4.66
N ALA A 54 -1.70 -10.39 5.88
CA ALA A 54 -0.51 -9.56 6.11
C ALA A 54 0.77 -10.26 5.65
N ASP A 55 0.92 -11.53 6.01
CA ASP A 55 2.07 -12.35 5.64
C ASP A 55 2.13 -12.56 4.12
N THR A 56 0.98 -12.73 3.45
CA THR A 56 0.88 -12.95 1.99
C THR A 56 1.34 -11.76 1.18
N ILE A 57 0.99 -10.55 1.61
CA ILE A 57 1.37 -9.30 0.93
C ILE A 57 2.64 -8.67 1.49
N ASP A 58 3.34 -9.35 2.40
CA ASP A 58 4.58 -8.90 3.03
C ASP A 58 4.45 -7.50 3.67
N VAL A 59 3.50 -7.39 4.59
CA VAL A 59 3.31 -6.21 5.44
C VAL A 59 3.11 -6.60 6.90
N GLN A 60 3.40 -5.67 7.81
CA GLN A 60 3.26 -5.93 9.24
C GLN A 60 1.80 -6.19 9.63
N ARG A 61 1.53 -7.24 10.43
CA ARG A 61 0.19 -7.62 10.91
C ARG A 61 -0.54 -6.49 11.64
N SER A 62 0.19 -5.68 12.41
CA SER A 62 -0.37 -4.49 13.09
C SER A 62 -0.91 -3.46 12.09
N SER A 63 -0.28 -3.31 10.93
CA SER A 63 -0.74 -2.43 9.85
C SER A 63 -2.11 -2.87 9.34
N ILE A 64 -2.29 -4.18 9.09
CA ILE A 64 -3.60 -4.73 8.68
C ILE A 64 -4.65 -4.52 9.76
N SER A 65 -4.32 -4.81 11.02
CA SER A 65 -5.26 -4.63 12.15
C SER A 65 -5.74 -3.18 12.25
N HIS A 66 -4.83 -2.21 12.18
CA HIS A 66 -5.17 -0.79 12.22
C HIS A 66 -5.95 -0.32 11.00
N LEU A 67 -5.59 -0.81 9.81
CA LEU A 67 -6.29 -0.54 8.55
C LEU A 67 -7.74 -1.03 8.61
N LEU A 68 -7.96 -2.30 8.95
CA LEU A 68 -9.29 -2.91 9.01
C LEU A 68 -10.17 -2.32 10.13
N SER A 69 -9.55 -1.72 11.16
CA SER A 69 -10.26 -0.96 12.20
C SER A 69 -10.71 0.44 11.76
N GLY A 70 -10.32 0.90 10.57
CA GLY A 70 -10.71 2.22 10.05
C GLY A 70 -9.89 3.39 10.56
N ARG A 71 -8.82 3.13 11.33
CA ARG A 71 -7.97 4.19 11.91
C ARG A 71 -6.91 4.70 10.94
N ASN A 72 -6.51 3.88 9.97
CA ASN A 72 -5.45 4.21 9.01
C ASN A 72 -5.97 4.19 7.57
N LYS A 73 -5.39 5.04 6.73
CA LYS A 73 -5.51 4.96 5.27
C LYS A 73 -4.46 4.00 4.71
N PRO A 74 -4.79 3.16 3.72
CA PRO A 74 -3.78 2.35 3.06
C PRO A 74 -2.81 3.25 2.29
N SER A 75 -1.52 2.91 2.31
CA SER A 75 -0.53 3.56 1.46
C SER A 75 -0.65 3.07 0.02
N LEU A 76 -0.08 3.81 -0.93
CA LEU A 76 -0.01 3.35 -2.31
C LEU A 76 0.75 2.02 -2.42
N ASP A 77 1.90 1.88 -1.75
CA ASP A 77 2.68 0.64 -1.71
C ASP A 77 1.84 -0.56 -1.26
N PHE A 78 1.02 -0.37 -0.23
CA PHE A 78 0.09 -1.38 0.24
C PHE A 78 -0.90 -1.80 -0.86
N VAL A 79 -1.55 -0.83 -1.51
CA VAL A 79 -2.53 -1.11 -2.58
C VAL A 79 -1.88 -1.87 -3.74
N MET A 80 -0.67 -1.46 -4.14
CA MET A 80 0.08 -2.13 -5.19
C MET A 80 0.44 -3.57 -4.82
N LYS A 81 0.87 -3.82 -3.58
CA LYS A 81 1.14 -5.18 -3.07
C LYS A 81 -0.09 -6.07 -3.12
N VAL A 82 -1.27 -5.54 -2.79
CA VAL A 82 -2.54 -6.28 -2.85
C VAL A 82 -2.86 -6.67 -4.29
N VAL A 83 -2.91 -5.73 -5.22
CA VAL A 83 -3.26 -6.01 -6.63
C VAL A 83 -2.25 -6.96 -7.30
N ASN A 84 -0.97 -6.87 -6.92
CA ASN A 84 0.07 -7.76 -7.43
C ASN A 84 -0.05 -9.20 -6.90
N LYS A 85 -0.47 -9.39 -5.64
CA LYS A 85 -0.61 -10.71 -5.02
C LYS A 85 -1.94 -11.37 -5.32
N PHE A 86 -2.99 -10.59 -5.55
CA PHE A 86 -4.34 -11.06 -5.85
C PHE A 86 -4.76 -10.63 -7.25
N PRO A 87 -4.43 -11.41 -8.30
CA PRO A 87 -4.66 -11.01 -9.70
C PRO A 87 -6.14 -10.88 -10.07
N ASP A 88 -7.04 -11.43 -9.25
CA ASP A 88 -8.49 -11.29 -9.46
C ASP A 88 -9.02 -9.97 -8.90
N VAL A 89 -8.22 -9.21 -8.14
CA VAL A 89 -8.53 -7.87 -7.64
C VAL A 89 -8.17 -6.83 -8.69
N ASP A 90 -9.13 -5.96 -9.02
CA ASP A 90 -8.86 -4.79 -9.86
C ASP A 90 -8.46 -3.57 -9.02
N LEU A 91 -7.53 -2.77 -9.56
CA LEU A 91 -7.10 -1.53 -8.90
C LEU A 91 -8.23 -0.50 -8.86
N TYR A 92 -8.96 -0.31 -9.96
CA TYR A 92 -10.10 0.61 -10.01
C TYR A 92 -11.25 0.11 -9.14
N TRP A 93 -11.50 -1.21 -9.14
CA TRP A 93 -12.49 -1.78 -8.24
C TRP A 93 -12.12 -1.55 -6.78
N LEU A 94 -10.87 -1.81 -6.40
CA LEU A 94 -10.40 -1.68 -5.02
C LEU A 94 -10.38 -0.22 -4.52
N LEU A 95 -10.14 0.75 -5.41
CA LEU A 95 -10.05 2.17 -5.06
C LEU A 95 -11.39 2.90 -5.18
N TYR A 96 -12.09 2.72 -6.31
CA TYR A 96 -13.26 3.53 -6.71
C TYR A 96 -14.58 2.74 -6.78
N ASP A 97 -14.52 1.43 -6.61
CA ASP A 97 -15.68 0.51 -6.70
C ASP A 97 -16.20 0.42 -8.13
N GLU A 98 -15.30 0.65 -9.08
CA GLU A 98 -15.56 0.57 -10.51
C GLU A 98 -15.03 -0.75 -11.06
N GLY A 99 -15.91 -1.54 -11.69
CA GLY A 99 -15.58 -2.86 -12.23
C GLY A 99 -16.21 -3.98 -11.42
N SER A 100 -15.55 -5.14 -11.36
CA SER A 100 -16.05 -6.28 -10.60
C SER A 100 -14.92 -7.10 -9.98
N PHE A 101 -15.22 -7.64 -8.80
CA PHE A 101 -14.40 -8.63 -8.13
C PHE A 101 -15.25 -9.89 -7.86
N PRO A 102 -14.73 -11.10 -8.17
CA PRO A 102 -13.47 -11.38 -8.84
C PRO A 102 -13.49 -11.02 -10.34
N LYS A 103 -12.37 -10.58 -10.90
CA LYS A 103 -12.25 -10.30 -12.35
C LYS A 103 -12.65 -11.50 -13.21
N LYS A 104 -13.56 -11.29 -14.17
CA LYS A 104 -13.90 -12.30 -15.17
C LYS A 104 -12.75 -12.45 -16.18
N LYS A 105 -12.43 -13.69 -16.56
CA LYS A 105 -11.29 -14.03 -17.46
C LYS A 105 -11.29 -13.28 -18.80
N GLU A 106 -12.43 -12.78 -19.27
CA GLU A 106 -12.53 -12.07 -20.55
C GLU A 106 -11.87 -10.69 -20.55
N GLU A 107 -11.66 -10.06 -19.39
CA GLU A 107 -11.07 -8.72 -19.28
C GLU A 107 -9.53 -8.73 -19.29
N ARG A 108 -8.88 -9.88 -19.12
CA ARG A 108 -7.40 -9.98 -19.10
C ARG A 108 -6.78 -9.68 -20.48
N LYS A 109 -7.49 -9.94 -21.58
CA LYS A 109 -6.96 -9.75 -22.94
C LYS A 109 -6.80 -8.28 -23.34
N LYS A 110 -7.59 -7.36 -22.77
CA LYS A 110 -7.61 -5.95 -23.19
C LYS A 110 -6.49 -5.10 -22.57
N VAL A 111 -5.87 -5.56 -21.48
CA VAL A 111 -4.84 -4.79 -20.75
C VAL A 111 -3.42 -5.20 -21.15
N GLU A 112 -3.20 -6.45 -21.56
CA GLU A 112 -1.88 -6.94 -21.99
C GLU A 112 -1.46 -6.40 -23.37
N GLU A 113 -2.41 -6.10 -24.27
CA GLU A 113 -2.12 -5.61 -25.63
C GLU A 113 -1.62 -4.15 -25.66
N THR A 114 -1.84 -3.35 -24.61
CA THR A 114 -1.46 -1.92 -24.61
C THR A 114 -0.05 -1.66 -24.07
N ILE A 115 0.58 -2.63 -23.37
CA ILE A 115 1.90 -2.44 -22.73
C ILE A 115 3.03 -3.11 -23.54
N THR A 116 2.71 -4.01 -24.48
CA THR A 116 3.71 -4.82 -25.17
C THR A 116 4.40 -4.13 -26.35
N GLU A 117 3.89 -3.01 -26.86
CA GLU A 117 4.45 -2.40 -28.08
C GLU A 117 5.69 -1.52 -27.85
N GLU A 118 6.00 -1.08 -26.62
CA GLU A 118 7.10 -0.11 -26.41
C GLU A 118 8.38 -0.66 -25.74
N ILE A 119 8.42 -1.90 -25.25
CA ILE A 119 9.58 -2.46 -24.50
C ILE A 119 10.27 -3.60 -25.25
N SER A 120 10.20 -3.63 -26.58
CA SER A 120 10.88 -4.65 -27.40
C SER A 120 11.95 -4.04 -28.31
N LYS A 121 12.94 -3.37 -27.71
CA LYS A 121 14.29 -3.19 -28.27
C LYS A 121 15.23 -2.68 -27.18
N GLU A 122 15.96 -3.59 -26.53
CA GLU A 122 17.43 -3.69 -26.64
C GLU A 122 18.02 -4.62 -25.54
N THR A 123 18.55 -5.75 -26.01
CA THR A 123 19.78 -6.45 -25.60
C THR A 123 20.01 -6.93 -24.15
N LYS A 124 19.68 -8.21 -23.95
CA LYS A 124 20.49 -9.31 -23.35
C LYS A 124 21.74 -8.93 -22.56
N ILE A 125 21.70 -9.05 -21.22
CA ILE A 125 22.88 -9.35 -20.38
C ILE A 125 22.50 -10.38 -19.31
N GLU A 126 23.39 -11.36 -19.17
CA GLU A 126 23.28 -12.61 -18.44
C GLU A 126 23.28 -12.45 -16.91
N THR A 127 22.57 -13.35 -16.25
CA THR A 127 22.50 -13.54 -14.79
C THR A 127 23.86 -13.92 -14.18
N PRO A 128 24.03 -13.70 -12.85
CA PRO A 128 24.26 -14.88 -12.03
C PRO A 128 23.29 -14.96 -10.85
N THR A 129 22.72 -16.15 -10.71
CA THR A 129 21.90 -16.64 -9.60
C THR A 129 22.72 -16.74 -8.32
N LEU A 130 22.27 -16.08 -7.25
CA LEU A 130 22.99 -15.99 -5.96
C LEU A 130 22.28 -16.71 -4.81
N PHE A 131 21.71 -17.90 -5.04
CA PHE A 131 21.22 -18.73 -3.95
C PHE A 131 21.62 -20.19 -4.19
N SER A 132 22.62 -20.64 -3.42
CA SER A 132 22.83 -22.05 -3.17
C SER A 132 22.15 -22.38 -1.84
N GLU A 133 21.23 -23.31 -1.92
CA GLU A 133 20.47 -23.86 -0.80
C GLU A 133 21.37 -24.77 0.05
N ASN A 134 21.24 -24.70 1.37
CA ASN A 134 21.47 -25.85 2.24
C ASN A 134 20.70 -25.71 3.56
N THR A 135 20.10 -26.83 3.92
CA THR A 135 19.11 -27.08 4.97
C THR A 135 19.68 -27.22 6.39
N ILE A 136 18.85 -26.75 7.35
CA ILE A 136 18.63 -27.19 8.77
C ILE A 136 19.75 -26.91 9.79
N THR A 137 19.46 -26.16 10.87
CA THR A 137 19.10 -26.67 12.23
C THR A 137 18.94 -25.49 13.22
N GLU A 138 17.91 -25.55 14.07
CA GLU A 138 17.69 -24.67 15.24
C GLU A 138 18.77 -24.88 16.32
N PRO A 139 19.23 -23.82 17.02
CA PRO A 139 18.99 -23.75 18.47
C PRO A 139 18.81 -22.33 19.06
N GLU A 140 18.37 -22.37 20.32
CA GLU A 140 17.94 -21.34 21.28
C GLU A 140 18.72 -20.01 21.46
N VAL A 141 17.97 -19.05 21.99
CA VAL A 141 18.27 -17.68 22.46
C VAL A 141 19.55 -17.52 23.30
N ARG A 142 20.40 -16.52 22.96
CA ARG A 142 21.24 -15.78 23.92
C ARG A 142 21.38 -14.30 23.57
N LYS A 143 21.09 -13.41 24.53
CA LYS A 143 21.43 -11.98 24.51
C LYS A 143 22.95 -11.83 24.58
N ILE A 144 23.57 -11.15 23.62
CA ILE A 144 24.98 -10.74 23.70
C ILE A 144 25.10 -9.27 23.29
N SER A 145 25.64 -8.48 24.21
CA SER A 145 26.01 -7.08 24.09
C SER A 145 27.13 -6.89 23.06
N ASN A 146 26.88 -6.12 22.02
CA ASN A 146 27.87 -5.80 20.98
C ASN A 146 28.71 -4.58 21.39
N THR A 147 29.82 -4.81 22.08
CA THR A 147 30.94 -3.86 22.07
C THR A 147 32.25 -4.62 21.90
N ARG A 148 32.79 -4.58 20.67
CA ARG A 148 34.22 -4.74 20.30
C ARG A 148 34.34 -4.67 18.77
N PHE A 149 34.45 -3.46 18.22
CA PHE A 149 35.06 -3.31 16.90
C PHE A 149 36.58 -3.24 17.10
N SER A 150 37.23 -4.35 16.80
CA SER A 150 38.69 -4.51 16.81
C SER A 150 39.31 -3.59 15.76
N ALA A 151 40.22 -2.72 16.21
CA ALA A 151 41.02 -1.85 15.36
C ALA A 151 41.92 -2.70 14.46
N ASN A 152 41.63 -2.71 13.17
CA ASN A 152 42.55 -3.14 12.11
C ASN A 152 42.14 -2.42 10.81
N ASP A 153 43.05 -1.58 10.30
CA ASP A 153 43.29 -1.05 8.94
C ASP A 153 42.15 -0.93 7.93
N LYS A 154 40.91 -0.79 8.37
CA LYS A 154 39.76 -0.58 7.49
C LYS A 154 39.52 0.91 7.31
N LYS A 155 39.56 1.37 6.05
CA LYS A 155 39.14 2.71 5.68
C LYS A 155 37.64 2.83 5.94
N LEU A 156 37.27 3.65 6.92
CA LEU A 156 35.89 3.98 7.22
C LEU A 156 35.30 4.71 6.00
N LEU A 157 34.26 4.13 5.41
CA LEU A 157 33.58 4.72 4.26
C LEU A 157 32.39 5.57 4.69
N LYS A 158 31.61 5.10 5.67
CA LYS A 158 30.36 5.73 6.12
C LYS A 158 29.93 5.14 7.45
N VAL A 159 29.36 5.97 8.32
CA VAL A 159 28.68 5.54 9.55
C VAL A 159 27.25 6.07 9.50
N VAL A 160 26.28 5.23 9.84
CA VAL A 160 24.88 5.63 10.02
C VAL A 160 24.48 5.34 11.46
N LEU A 161 24.05 6.36 12.19
CA LEU A 161 23.47 6.26 13.52
C LEU A 161 21.95 6.20 13.38
N LEU A 162 21.32 5.23 14.03
CA LEU A 162 19.87 5.04 14.03
C LEU A 162 19.36 5.28 15.46
N TYR A 163 18.36 6.14 15.59
CA TYR A 163 17.72 6.46 16.86
C TYR A 163 16.37 5.73 16.99
N ASP A 164 15.89 5.61 18.23
CA ASP A 164 14.64 4.92 18.56
C ASP A 164 13.39 5.71 18.14
N ASP A 165 13.52 7.03 17.95
CA ASP A 165 12.52 7.90 17.36
C ASP A 165 12.42 7.77 15.82
N GLY A 166 13.26 6.90 15.23
CA GLY A 166 13.31 6.65 13.79
C GLY A 166 14.10 7.68 13.01
N SER A 167 14.71 8.67 13.66
CA SER A 167 15.68 9.55 13.03
C SER A 167 17.00 8.82 12.76
N PHE A 168 17.77 9.32 11.79
CA PHE A 168 19.11 8.81 11.54
C PHE A 168 20.07 9.93 11.17
N GLU A 169 21.34 9.71 11.50
CA GLU A 169 22.43 10.61 11.14
C GLU A 169 23.47 9.86 10.34
N GLU A 170 23.89 10.46 9.23
CA GLU A 170 24.93 9.92 8.36
C GLU A 170 26.21 10.74 8.50
N TYR A 171 27.30 10.06 8.83
CA TYR A 171 28.62 10.67 8.86
C TYR A 171 29.50 10.08 7.77
N ASN A 172 29.97 10.96 6.88
CA ASN A 172 30.96 10.68 5.85
C ASN A 172 32.27 11.34 6.28
N LYS A 173 33.37 10.57 6.32
CA LYS A 173 34.71 11.07 6.67
C LYS A 173 35.50 11.44 5.42
#